data_AF-A0A850KKZ6-F1
#
_entry.id   AF-A0A850KKZ6-F1
#
_cell.length_a   1.000
_cell.length_b   1.000
_cell.length_c   1.000
_cell.angle_alpha   90.00
_cell.angle_beta   90.00
_cell.angle_gamma   90.00
#
_symmetry.space_group_name_H-M   'P 1'
#
loop_
_entity.id
_entity.type
_entity.pdbx_description
1 polymer ?
#
loop_
_entity_poly.entity_id
_entity_poly.type
_entity_poly.pdbx_seq_one_letter_code
_entity_poly.pdbx_strand_id
1 'polypeptide(L)' 'MVDYRFHDVRHEAVSRLTEKGLSPIEVSLISGHRDLRVLMNYSHMWVEEVGRKL' A
#
# COMPACT_ATOMS: atom_id res chain seq x y z
N MET A 1 -12.61 19.70 -6.98
CA MET A 1 -13.87 18.94 -6.87
C MET A 1 -13.46 17.49 -6.67
N VAL A 2 -13.44 17.04 -5.40
CA VAL A 2 -12.82 15.78 -5.02
C VAL A 2 -13.70 14.65 -5.53
N ASP A 3 -13.23 14.00 -6.59
CA ASP A 3 -13.84 12.84 -7.21
C ASP A 3 -13.51 11.64 -6.31
N TYR A 4 -14.12 11.59 -5.10
CA TYR A 4 -14.08 10.44 -4.17
C TYR A 4 -14.84 9.27 -4.80
N ARG A 5 -14.27 8.75 -5.88
CA ARG A 5 -14.75 7.55 -6.55
C ARG A 5 -14.20 6.39 -5.76
N PHE A 6 -14.88 5.26 -5.80
CA PHE A 6 -14.47 3.98 -5.21
C PHE A 6 -12.98 3.57 -5.44
N HIS A 7 -12.28 4.21 -6.37
CA HIS A 7 -10.83 4.20 -6.55
C HIS A 7 -10.04 4.50 -5.25
N ASP A 8 -10.52 5.41 -4.40
CA ASP A 8 -9.82 5.77 -3.16
C ASP A 8 -9.91 4.68 -2.10
N VAL A 9 -10.91 3.80 -2.17
CA VAL A 9 -11.09 2.74 -1.16
C VAL A 9 -9.99 1.70 -1.23
N ARG A 10 -9.53 1.34 -2.43
CA ARG A 10 -8.38 0.43 -2.57
C ARG A 10 -7.10 1.10 -2.10
N HIS A 11 -6.95 2.40 -2.41
CA HIS A 11 -5.78 3.16 -1.98
C HIS A 11 -5.73 3.22 -0.45
N GLU A 12 -6.82 3.66 0.19
CA GLU A 12 -7.01 3.69 1.64
C GLU A 12 -6.81 2.31 2.30
N ALA A 13 -7.34 1.25 1.70
CA ALA A 13 -7.16 -0.10 2.23
C ALA A 13 -5.68 -0.54 2.20
N VAL A 14 -4.98 -0.27 1.09
CA VAL A 14 -3.53 -0.55 0.99
C VAL A 14 -2.75 0.30 1.99
N SER A 15 -3.05 1.60 2.11
CA SER A 15 -2.43 2.51 3.09
C SER A 15 -2.57 2.00 4.53
N ARG A 16 -3.78 1.58 4.94
CA ARG A 16 -3.99 1.00 6.27
C ARG A 16 -3.25 -0.30 6.50
N LEU A 17 -3.07 -1.12 5.47
CA LEU A 17 -2.28 -2.35 5.59
C LEU A 17 -0.80 -2.03 5.75
N THR A 18 -0.29 -1.03 5.03
CA THR A 18 1.11 -0.60 5.16
C THR A 18 1.38 0.06 6.51
N GLU A 19 0.46 0.88 7.03
CA GLU A 19 0.55 1.49 8.37
C GLU A 19 0.54 0.44 9.50
N LYS A 20 -0.04 -0.73 9.26
CA LYS A 20 0.05 -1.88 10.18
C LYS A 20 1.41 -2.59 10.16
N GLY A 21 2.37 -2.11 9.38
CA GLY A 21 3.71 -2.68 9.26
C GLY A 21 3.78 -3.93 8.38
N LEU A 22 2.73 -4.20 7.58
CA LEU A 22 2.72 -5.35 6.67
C LEU A 22 3.72 -5.14 5.54
N SER A 23 4.43 -6.21 5.20
CA SER A 23 5.36 -6.23 4.06
C SER A 23 4.59 -6.14 2.73
N PRO A 24 5.22 -5.63 1.65
CA PRO A 24 4.59 -5.58 0.33
C PRO A 24 4.00 -6.92 -0.14
N ILE A 25 4.60 -8.04 0.25
CA ILE A 25 4.12 -9.39 -0.10
C ILE A 25 2.79 -9.70 0.61
N GLU A 26 2.70 -9.43 1.91
CA GLU A 26 1.48 -9.66 2.69
C GLU A 26 0.34 -8.76 2.22
N VAL A 27 0.65 -7.49 1.95
CA VAL A 27 -0.31 -6.53 1.39
C VAL A 27 -0.80 -7.03 0.03
N SER A 28 0.07 -7.57 -0.83
CA SER A 28 -0.31 -8.13 -2.13
C SER A 28 -1.27 -9.31 -2.01
N LEU A 29 -1.02 -10.22 -1.07
CA LEU A 29 -1.89 -11.37 -0.80
C LEU A 29 -3.29 -10.95 -0.33
N ILE A 30 -3.36 -9.93 0.55
CA ILE A 30 -4.64 -9.45 1.10
C ILE A 30 -5.43 -8.62 0.07
N SER A 31 -4.73 -7.75 -0.66
CA SER A 31 -5.36 -6.83 -1.64
C SER A 31 -5.64 -7.47 -3.00
N GLY A 32 -5.12 -8.68 -3.26
CA GLY A 32 -5.32 -9.41 -4.50
C GLY A 32 -4.47 -8.92 -5.68
N HIS A 33 -3.38 -8.19 -5.40
CA HIS A 33 -2.43 -7.81 -6.45
C HIS A 33 -1.65 -9.05 -6.91
N ARG A 34 -1.65 -9.30 -8.22
CA ARG A 34 -0.90 -10.41 -8.84
C ARG A 34 0.56 -10.07 -9.11
N ASP A 35 0.85 -8.78 -9.30
CA ASP A 35 2.18 -8.26 -9.56
C ASP A 35 2.52 -7.19 -8.52
N LEU A 36 3.62 -7.41 -7.80
CA LEU A 36 4.15 -6.49 -6.80
C LEU A 36 4.54 -5.14 -7.40
N ARG A 37 4.86 -5.07 -8.70
CA ARG A 37 5.18 -3.81 -9.40
C ARG A 37 4.02 -2.82 -9.36
N VAL A 38 2.77 -3.32 -9.38
CA VAL A 38 1.58 -2.48 -9.24
C VAL A 38 1.50 -1.93 -7.81
N LEU A 39 1.94 -2.71 -6.83
CA LEU A 39 2.03 -2.31 -5.43
C LEU A 39 3.17 -1.32 -5.16
N MET A 40 4.22 -1.30 -5.99
CA MET A 40 5.32 -0.33 -5.86
C MET A 40 4.89 1.12 -6.11
N ASN A 41 3.73 1.36 -6.70
CA ASN A 41 3.14 2.71 -6.76
C ASN A 41 2.77 3.26 -5.37
N TYR A 42 2.65 2.37 -4.38
CA TYR A 42 2.42 2.68 -2.97
C TYR A 42 3.73 2.78 -2.16
N SER A 43 4.89 2.76 -2.85
CA SER A 43 6.23 2.74 -2.22
C SER A 43 6.52 3.88 -1.26
N HIS A 44 5.92 5.05 -1.49
CA HIS A 44 6.06 6.21 -0.63
C HIS A 44 5.65 5.92 0.83
N MET A 45 4.74 4.97 1.07
CA MET A 45 4.28 4.60 2.41
C MET A 45 5.25 3.71 3.19
N TRP A 46 6.23 3.09 2.51
CA TRP A 46 7.26 2.26 3.16
C TRP A 46 8.58 2.98 3.37
N VAL A 47 8.75 4.20 2.84
CA VAL A 47 10.02 4.95 2.93
C VAL A 47 10.41 5.19 4.39
N GLU A 48 9.46 5.60 5.23
CA GLU A 48 9.71 5.83 6.66
C GLU A 48 10.05 4.53 7.40
N GLU A 49 9.34 3.45 7.08
CA GLU A 49 9.55 2.12 7.68
C GLU A 49 10.93 1.56 7.31
N VAL A 50 11.37 1.76 6.06
CA VAL A 50 12.71 1.39 5.59
C VAL A 50 13.77 2.25 6.29
N GLY A 51 13.52 3.55 6.47
CA GLY A 51 14.40 4.45 7.22
C GLY A 51 14.55 4.06 8.70
N ARG A 52 13.54 3.43 9.31
CA ARG A 52 13.62 2.89 10.67
C ARG A 52 14.37 1.56 10.79
N LYS A 53 14.51 0.81 9.69
CA LYS A 53 15.19 -0.49 9.65
C LYS A 53 16.70 -0.38 9.41
N LEU A 54 17.18 0.79 8.99
CA LEU A 54 18.58 1.13 8.78
C LEU A 54 19.12 1.91 9.99
#